data_AF-A0A0F6A965-F1
#
_entry.id   AF-A0A0F6A965-F1
#
_cell.length_a   1.000
_cell.length_b   1.000
_cell.length_c   1.000
_cell.angle_alpha   90.00
_cell.angle_beta   90.00
_cell.angle_gamma   90.00
#
_symmetry.space_group_name_H-M   'P 1'
#
loop_
_entity.id
_entity.type
_entity.pdbx_description
1 polymer ?
#
loop_
_entity_poly.entity_id
_entity_poly.type
_entity_poly.pdbx_seq_one_letter_code
_entity_poly.pdbx_strand_id
1 'polypeptide(L)'
;MDERKLSLEKCKGFWVGAVYADLNTKTLRKDDLSQPLSELSFSLLLTLVEHQHNPLAAEQLQNKVWQGVVTGNENVKQRISILRKAFLALDEQEHIKNIRGKGYLLAQPVKLDYVDKTLKIWPLVITILLLMLGVAVWASWLYSSAPKVLKSEQYQLAVHAGDSITLANKKSDLAFCLDGFDDYVEAFNSELDIGTGDFSLMTWVKTSSMGQHIIVDKRYEDQVSDVQGYAFYIDDGFLALQLADGDGSWYCQEPDSSCTFYDSKAFVSDGQWHHVAVSIDRDRTKGIRFYLNGQLNSAFDPTGRQGSLSNEMPLRIGSRSSFKTGLFKGAIGEIALHHRVLTPSEIRQQYALGNSRNCSGSGSKGGI
;
A
#
# COMPACT_ATOMS: atom_id res chain seq x y z
N MET A 1 31.79 -19.12 -51.96
CA MET A 1 31.66 -19.05 -50.48
C MET A 1 30.70 -20.17 -50.11
N ASP A 2 31.23 -21.19 -49.43
CA ASP A 2 30.80 -22.59 -49.45
C ASP A 2 29.48 -22.82 -48.67
N GLU A 3 28.42 -23.31 -49.32
CA GLU A 3 27.10 -23.60 -48.69
C GLU A 3 27.23 -24.50 -47.45
N ARG A 4 28.28 -25.34 -47.41
CA ARG A 4 28.57 -26.23 -46.28
C ARG A 4 28.98 -25.49 -45.00
N LYS A 5 29.71 -24.37 -45.13
CA LYS A 5 30.13 -23.54 -44.00
C LYS A 5 28.92 -22.86 -43.35
N LEU A 6 27.97 -22.42 -44.18
CA LEU A 6 26.68 -21.86 -43.75
C LEU A 6 25.81 -22.90 -43.01
N SER A 7 26.03 -24.20 -43.25
CA SER A 7 25.29 -25.30 -42.61
C SER A 7 25.80 -25.60 -41.20
N LEU A 8 27.13 -25.58 -40.99
CA LEU A 8 27.75 -25.83 -39.68
C LEU A 8 27.53 -24.68 -38.69
N GLU A 9 27.41 -23.43 -39.17
CA GLU A 9 27.11 -22.26 -38.33
C GLU A 9 25.75 -22.32 -37.62
N LYS A 10 24.82 -23.18 -38.09
CA LYS A 10 23.48 -23.37 -37.49
C LYS A 10 23.36 -24.64 -36.65
N CYS A 11 24.46 -25.38 -36.48
CA CYS A 11 24.50 -26.63 -35.73
C CYS A 11 24.99 -26.39 -34.30
N LYS A 12 24.44 -27.13 -33.33
CA LYS A 12 25.02 -27.22 -31.98
C LYS A 12 26.08 -28.33 -31.87
N GLY A 13 26.08 -29.27 -32.81
CA GLY A 13 27.03 -30.36 -32.90
C GLY A 13 26.78 -31.27 -34.11
N PHE A 14 27.51 -32.37 -34.17
CA PHE A 14 27.35 -33.38 -35.22
C PHE A 14 27.79 -34.77 -34.73
N TRP A 15 27.21 -35.80 -35.32
CA TRP A 15 27.55 -37.19 -35.06
C TRP A 15 28.50 -37.73 -36.12
N VAL A 16 29.57 -38.40 -35.71
CA VAL A 16 30.43 -39.23 -36.56
C VAL A 16 30.24 -40.67 -36.12
N GLY A 17 29.41 -41.43 -36.84
CA GLY A 17 28.95 -42.73 -36.34
C GLY A 17 28.18 -42.58 -35.02
N ALA A 18 28.63 -43.25 -33.95
CA ALA A 18 28.01 -43.18 -32.62
C ALA A 18 28.62 -42.10 -31.71
N VAL A 19 29.68 -41.40 -32.14
CA VAL A 19 30.35 -40.38 -31.35
C VAL A 19 29.79 -38.99 -31.72
N TYR A 20 29.34 -38.26 -30.71
CA TYR A 20 28.86 -36.87 -30.85
C TYR A 20 29.99 -35.88 -30.64
N ALA A 21 30.14 -34.90 -31.53
CA ALA A 21 31.05 -33.78 -31.41
C ALA A 21 30.24 -32.50 -31.12
N ASP A 22 30.48 -31.89 -29.95
CA ASP A 22 29.86 -30.64 -29.54
C ASP A 22 30.65 -29.44 -30.10
N LEU A 23 29.99 -28.58 -30.88
CA LEU A 23 30.63 -27.42 -31.51
C LEU A 23 30.92 -26.29 -30.51
N ASN A 24 30.17 -26.21 -29.41
CA ASN A 24 30.35 -25.18 -28.39
C ASN A 24 31.49 -25.53 -27.43
N THR A 25 31.51 -26.79 -26.97
CA THR A 25 32.52 -27.23 -25.98
C THR A 25 33.74 -27.90 -26.60
N LYS A 26 33.76 -28.11 -27.92
CA LYS A 26 34.85 -28.75 -28.68
C LYS A 26 35.24 -30.12 -28.12
N THR A 27 34.24 -30.88 -27.69
CA THR A 27 34.40 -32.15 -26.98
C THR A 27 33.71 -33.27 -27.74
N LEU A 28 34.37 -34.43 -27.83
CA LEU A 28 33.77 -35.68 -28.31
C LEU A 28 33.08 -36.40 -27.15
N ARG A 29 31.88 -36.95 -27.38
CA ARG A 29 31.07 -37.62 -26.37
C ARG A 29 30.45 -38.90 -26.92
N LYS A 30 30.40 -39.94 -26.09
CA LYS A 30 29.60 -41.13 -26.31
C LYS A 30 29.19 -41.67 -24.94
N ASP A 31 27.89 -41.83 -24.74
CA ASP A 31 27.31 -42.15 -23.43
C ASP A 31 27.81 -41.17 -22.35
N ASP A 32 28.35 -41.67 -21.24
CA ASP A 32 28.91 -40.87 -20.15
C ASP A 32 30.39 -40.48 -20.35
N LEU A 33 31.03 -40.97 -21.40
CA LEU A 33 32.44 -40.68 -21.69
C LEU A 33 32.58 -39.40 -22.52
N SER A 34 33.59 -38.60 -22.17
CA SER A 34 33.91 -37.36 -22.89
C SER A 34 35.42 -37.20 -23.11
N GLN A 35 35.79 -36.74 -24.30
CA GLN A 35 37.18 -36.45 -24.68
C GLN A 35 37.27 -35.02 -25.23
N PRO A 36 37.79 -34.05 -24.47
CA PRO A 36 37.97 -32.69 -24.95
C PRO A 36 39.07 -32.66 -26.03
N LEU A 37 38.87 -31.90 -27.10
CA LEU A 37 39.85 -31.72 -28.16
C LEU A 37 40.50 -30.35 -28.06
N SER A 38 41.79 -30.27 -28.41
CA SER A 38 42.44 -28.98 -28.61
C SER A 38 41.86 -28.26 -29.83
N GLU A 39 41.94 -26.93 -29.84
CA GLU A 39 41.49 -26.07 -30.97
C GLU A 39 41.93 -26.61 -32.34
N LEU A 40 43.22 -26.90 -32.51
CA LEU A 40 43.75 -27.42 -33.77
C LEU A 40 43.22 -28.81 -34.12
N SER A 41 43.01 -29.69 -33.13
CA SER A 41 42.48 -31.04 -33.37
C SER A 41 41.00 -30.98 -33.75
N PHE A 42 40.25 -30.04 -33.15
CA PHE A 42 38.85 -29.81 -33.49
C PHE A 42 38.70 -29.17 -34.87
N SER A 43 39.53 -28.20 -35.23
CA SER A 43 39.58 -27.62 -36.58
C SER A 43 39.94 -28.65 -37.67
N LEU A 44 40.86 -29.57 -37.35
CA LEU A 44 41.17 -30.72 -38.22
C LEU A 44 39.96 -31.63 -38.41
N LEU A 45 39.23 -31.94 -37.34
CA LEU A 45 37.99 -32.71 -37.41
C LEU A 45 36.94 -32.01 -38.27
N LEU A 46 36.72 -30.72 -38.08
CA LEU A 46 35.76 -29.93 -38.86
C LEU A 46 36.12 -29.94 -40.35
N THR A 47 37.40 -29.81 -40.68
CA THR A 47 37.88 -29.87 -42.07
C THR A 47 37.59 -31.23 -42.71
N LEU A 48 37.76 -32.32 -41.95
CA LEU A 48 37.43 -33.68 -42.40
C LEU A 48 35.92 -33.87 -42.58
N VAL A 49 35.09 -33.26 -41.74
CA VAL A 49 33.62 -33.26 -41.87
C VAL A 49 33.18 -32.54 -43.14
N GLU A 50 33.72 -31.34 -43.40
CA GLU A 50 33.41 -30.56 -44.59
C GLU A 50 33.75 -31.31 -45.90
N HIS A 51 34.78 -32.16 -45.86
CA HIS A 51 35.28 -32.95 -46.99
C HIS A 51 35.01 -34.45 -46.85
N GLN A 52 33.97 -34.86 -46.11
CA GLN A 52 33.67 -36.27 -45.80
C GLN A 52 33.54 -37.22 -47.02
N HIS A 53 33.35 -36.68 -48.23
CA HIS A 53 33.26 -37.47 -49.47
C HIS A 53 34.55 -37.48 -50.31
N ASN A 54 35.56 -36.69 -49.95
CA ASN A 54 36.79 -36.52 -50.72
C ASN A 54 38.02 -36.67 -49.80
N PRO A 55 38.85 -37.74 -49.94
CA PRO A 55 40.07 -37.87 -49.16
C PRO A 55 41.00 -36.68 -49.35
N LEU A 56 41.58 -36.18 -48.25
CA LEU A 56 42.48 -35.04 -48.26
C LEU A 56 43.93 -35.47 -47.99
N ALA A 57 44.84 -35.11 -48.89
CA ALA A 57 46.26 -35.30 -48.69
C ALA A 57 46.79 -34.48 -47.50
N ALA A 58 47.92 -34.90 -46.91
CA ALA A 58 48.48 -34.23 -45.75
C ALA A 58 48.74 -32.72 -46.00
N GLU A 59 49.25 -32.38 -47.19
CA GLU A 59 49.49 -31.00 -47.60
C GLU A 59 48.19 -30.17 -47.70
N GLN A 60 47.11 -30.78 -48.18
CA GLN A 60 45.81 -30.10 -48.27
C GLN A 60 45.20 -29.83 -46.90
N LEU A 61 45.31 -30.81 -45.98
CA LEU A 61 44.90 -30.62 -44.58
C LEU A 61 45.76 -29.56 -43.90
N GLN A 62 47.06 -29.55 -44.17
CA GLN A 62 47.97 -28.55 -43.66
C GLN A 62 47.54 -27.15 -44.06
N ASN A 63 47.33 -26.91 -45.35
CA ASN A 63 46.95 -25.60 -45.87
C ASN A 63 45.59 -25.11 -45.33
N LYS A 64 44.63 -26.02 -45.16
CA LYS A 64 43.27 -25.68 -44.67
C LYS A 64 43.23 -25.40 -43.17
N VAL A 65 43.92 -26.19 -42.35
CA VAL A 65 43.84 -26.10 -40.89
C VAL A 65 44.88 -25.13 -40.31
N TRP A 66 46.08 -25.03 -40.90
CA TRP A 66 47.19 -24.20 -40.37
C TRP A 66 47.38 -22.88 -41.10
N GLN A 67 46.55 -22.54 -42.10
CA GLN A 67 46.45 -21.21 -42.73
C GLN A 67 47.81 -20.51 -43.05
N GLY A 68 48.81 -21.27 -43.50
CA GLY A 68 50.11 -20.72 -43.92
C GLY A 68 51.25 -20.78 -42.89
N VAL A 69 51.06 -21.39 -41.72
CA VAL A 69 52.18 -21.70 -40.81
C VAL A 69 53.02 -22.85 -41.40
N VAL A 70 54.31 -22.60 -41.65
CA VAL A 70 55.26 -23.61 -42.15
C VAL A 70 55.39 -24.73 -41.12
N THR A 71 54.71 -25.83 -41.39
CA THR A 71 54.77 -27.07 -40.59
C THR A 71 55.11 -28.23 -41.52
N GLY A 72 55.73 -29.29 -41.01
CA GLY A 72 55.99 -30.48 -41.83
C GLY A 72 54.74 -31.36 -41.94
N ASN A 73 54.65 -32.18 -43.00
CA ASN A 73 53.63 -33.23 -43.15
C ASN A 73 53.54 -34.18 -41.92
N GLU A 74 54.61 -34.27 -41.14
CA GLU A 74 54.66 -35.02 -39.88
C GLU A 74 53.71 -34.46 -38.80
N ASN A 75 53.49 -33.14 -38.76
CA ASN A 75 52.55 -32.54 -37.81
C ASN A 75 51.10 -32.94 -38.10
N VAL A 76 50.73 -33.05 -39.38
CA VAL A 76 49.42 -33.55 -39.79
C VAL A 76 49.24 -35.00 -39.38
N LYS A 77 50.26 -35.85 -39.60
CA LYS A 77 50.23 -37.25 -39.16
C LYS A 77 50.09 -37.37 -37.64
N GLN A 78 50.85 -36.58 -36.89
CA GLN A 78 50.78 -36.57 -35.42
C GLN A 78 49.40 -36.16 -34.93
N ARG A 79 48.79 -35.14 -35.56
CA ARG A 79 47.45 -34.65 -35.17
C ARG A 79 46.34 -35.61 -35.56
N ILE A 80 46.44 -36.27 -36.72
CA ILE A 80 45.56 -37.38 -37.08
C ILE A 80 45.68 -38.52 -36.05
N SER A 81 46.89 -38.83 -35.58
CA SER A 81 47.12 -39.84 -34.54
C SER A 81 46.45 -39.45 -33.21
N ILE A 82 46.59 -38.19 -32.78
CA ILE A 82 45.94 -37.67 -31.57
C ILE A 82 44.41 -37.74 -31.71
N LEU A 83 43.86 -37.30 -32.84
CA LEU A 83 42.43 -37.33 -33.08
C LEU A 83 41.88 -38.77 -33.12
N ARG A 84 42.60 -39.71 -33.73
CA ARG A 84 42.27 -41.14 -33.69
C ARG A 84 42.24 -41.70 -32.27
N LYS A 85 43.22 -41.34 -31.43
CA LYS A 85 43.23 -41.75 -30.02
C LYS A 85 42.03 -41.22 -29.24
N ALA A 86 41.62 -39.97 -29.52
CA ALA A 86 40.44 -39.39 -28.89
C ALA A 86 39.14 -40.10 -29.29
N PHE A 87 39.01 -40.50 -30.56
CA PHE A 87 37.89 -41.36 -31.00
C PHE A 87 37.95 -42.76 -30.38
N LEU A 88 39.14 -43.39 -30.38
CA LEU A 88 39.35 -44.74 -29.83
C LEU A 88 39.00 -44.83 -28.34
N ALA A 89 39.20 -43.75 -27.58
CA ALA A 89 38.83 -43.68 -26.17
C ALA A 89 37.30 -43.66 -25.94
N LEU A 90 36.50 -43.47 -26.99
CA LEU A 90 35.03 -43.44 -26.92
C LEU A 90 34.40 -44.61 -27.68
N ASP A 91 34.98 -45.00 -28.81
CA ASP A 91 34.44 -46.01 -29.69
C ASP A 91 35.57 -46.75 -30.42
N GLU A 92 35.56 -48.09 -30.30
CA GLU A 92 36.58 -48.98 -30.87
C GLU A 92 36.57 -49.02 -32.41
N GLN A 93 35.55 -48.45 -33.06
CA GLN A 93 35.51 -48.37 -34.51
C GLN A 93 36.59 -47.43 -35.07
N GLU A 94 37.06 -47.72 -36.29
CA GLU A 94 37.95 -46.80 -37.00
C GLU A 94 37.13 -45.60 -37.51
N HIS A 95 37.43 -44.40 -37.02
CA HIS A 95 36.72 -43.16 -37.38
C HIS A 95 37.44 -42.36 -38.49
N ILE A 96 38.75 -42.55 -38.67
CA ILE A 96 39.56 -41.85 -39.69
C ILE A 96 40.41 -42.86 -40.46
N LYS A 97 40.13 -43.02 -41.75
CA LYS A 97 40.84 -43.92 -42.66
C LYS A 97 41.95 -43.19 -43.43
N ASN A 98 43.04 -43.90 -43.72
CA ASN A 98 44.05 -43.46 -44.66
C ASN A 98 43.88 -44.21 -45.98
N ILE A 99 43.53 -43.49 -47.05
CA ILE A 99 43.36 -44.02 -48.39
C ILE A 99 44.69 -43.87 -49.13
N ARG A 100 45.30 -45.01 -49.51
CA ARG A 100 46.60 -45.06 -50.18
C ARG A 100 46.62 -44.13 -51.40
N GLY A 101 47.58 -43.20 -51.41
CA GLY A 101 47.78 -42.22 -52.47
C GLY A 101 46.76 -41.06 -52.52
N LYS A 102 45.73 -41.06 -51.66
CA LYS A 102 44.69 -40.02 -51.64
C LYS A 102 44.59 -39.24 -50.32
N GLY A 103 45.06 -39.81 -49.21
CA GLY A 103 45.12 -39.13 -47.90
C GLY A 103 44.00 -39.57 -46.94
N TYR A 104 43.57 -38.68 -46.05
CA TYR A 104 42.70 -39.01 -44.92
C TYR A 104 41.23 -38.70 -45.21
N LEU A 105 40.35 -39.55 -44.69
CA LEU A 105 38.89 -39.41 -44.80
C LEU A 105 38.19 -39.90 -43.52
N LEU A 106 37.02 -39.33 -43.21
CA LEU A 106 36.14 -39.91 -42.19
C LEU A 106 35.62 -41.26 -42.67
N ALA A 107 35.70 -42.25 -41.78
CA ALA A 107 35.28 -43.60 -42.07
C ALA A 107 33.76 -43.80 -41.95
N GLN A 108 33.10 -42.92 -41.21
CA GLN A 108 31.68 -42.98 -40.85
C GLN A 108 30.94 -41.74 -41.39
N PRO A 109 29.65 -41.87 -41.75
CA PRO A 109 28.86 -40.74 -42.22
C PRO A 109 28.62 -39.72 -41.09
N VAL A 110 28.53 -38.45 -41.47
CA VAL A 110 28.27 -37.34 -40.53
C VAL A 110 26.79 -36.96 -40.52
N LYS A 111 26.17 -36.90 -39.34
CA LYS A 111 24.80 -36.38 -39.14
C LYS A 111 24.83 -35.08 -38.33
N LEU A 112 24.32 -34.00 -38.91
CA LEU A 112 24.29 -32.68 -38.28
C LEU A 112 23.14 -32.55 -37.27
N ASP A 113 23.38 -31.83 -36.16
CA ASP A 113 22.40 -31.55 -35.11
C ASP A 113 22.12 -30.04 -35.02
N TYR A 114 20.95 -29.62 -35.51
CA TYR A 114 20.56 -28.22 -35.69
C TYR A 114 19.93 -27.62 -34.42
N VAL A 115 20.11 -26.31 -34.23
CA VAL A 115 19.45 -25.57 -33.14
C VAL A 115 17.97 -25.37 -33.48
N ASP A 116 17.07 -26.10 -32.80
CA ASP A 116 15.63 -25.95 -32.96
C ASP A 116 15.15 -24.62 -32.31
N LYS A 117 14.81 -23.63 -33.13
CA LYS A 117 14.21 -22.37 -32.67
C LYS A 117 12.68 -22.50 -32.57
N THR A 118 12.18 -23.28 -31.62
CA THR A 118 10.79 -23.13 -31.18
C THR A 118 10.74 -22.10 -30.05
N LEU A 119 10.38 -20.85 -30.38
CA LEU A 119 10.09 -19.81 -29.38
C LEU A 119 8.84 -20.20 -28.58
N LYS A 120 9.01 -20.61 -27.32
CA LYS A 120 7.91 -20.87 -26.37
C LYS A 120 7.40 -19.54 -25.79
N ILE A 121 6.16 -19.17 -26.13
CA ILE A 121 5.49 -17.89 -25.80
C ILE A 121 4.89 -17.88 -24.37
N TRP A 122 4.88 -19.04 -23.71
CA TRP A 122 4.30 -19.21 -22.37
C TRP A 122 4.88 -18.35 -21.22
N PRO A 123 6.18 -17.96 -21.16
CA PRO A 123 6.66 -17.13 -20.06
C PRO A 123 6.10 -15.70 -20.10
N LEU A 124 5.71 -15.19 -21.28
CA LEU A 124 5.07 -13.87 -21.44
C LEU A 124 3.62 -13.85 -20.94
N VAL A 125 2.91 -14.99 -21.06
CA VAL A 125 1.52 -15.10 -20.57
C VAL A 125 1.49 -15.14 -19.04
N ILE A 126 2.45 -15.82 -18.42
CA ILE A 126 2.56 -15.93 -16.96
C ILE A 126 2.90 -14.57 -16.34
N THR A 127 3.81 -13.80 -16.94
CA THR A 127 4.17 -12.46 -16.44
C THR A 127 3.00 -11.47 -16.53
N ILE A 128 2.23 -11.51 -17.63
CA ILE A 128 1.02 -10.67 -17.78
C ILE A 128 -0.05 -11.06 -16.74
N LEU A 129 -0.28 -12.35 -16.50
CA LEU A 129 -1.23 -12.82 -15.49
C LEU A 129 -0.82 -12.40 -14.06
N LEU A 130 0.46 -12.49 -13.71
CA LEU A 130 0.97 -12.04 -12.40
C LEU A 130 0.85 -10.52 -12.22
N LEU A 131 1.11 -9.74 -13.27
CA LEU A 131 0.91 -8.28 -13.26
C LEU A 131 -0.58 -7.92 -13.09
N MET A 132 -1.49 -8.60 -13.80
CA MET A 132 -2.93 -8.41 -13.64
C MET A 132 -3.42 -8.81 -12.25
N LEU A 133 -2.88 -9.90 -11.68
CA LEU A 133 -3.20 -10.31 -10.31
C LEU A 133 -2.71 -9.27 -9.29
N GLY A 134 -1.50 -8.74 -9.49
CA GLY A 134 -0.95 -7.67 -8.65
C GLY A 134 -1.78 -6.38 -8.70
N VAL A 135 -2.21 -5.96 -9.90
CA VAL A 135 -3.11 -4.81 -10.09
C VAL A 135 -4.49 -5.09 -9.49
N ALA A 136 -5.04 -6.29 -9.61
CA ALA A 136 -6.32 -6.65 -9.01
C ALA A 136 -6.25 -6.69 -7.48
N VAL A 137 -5.17 -7.21 -6.90
CA VAL A 137 -4.93 -7.18 -5.45
C VAL A 137 -4.74 -5.74 -4.97
N TRP A 138 -3.98 -4.92 -5.69
CA TRP A 138 -3.79 -3.51 -5.36
C TRP A 138 -5.08 -2.70 -5.48
N ALA A 139 -5.87 -2.89 -6.54
CA ALA A 139 -7.17 -2.28 -6.74
C ALA A 139 -8.20 -2.76 -5.71
N SER A 140 -8.18 -4.05 -5.33
CA SER A 140 -9.00 -4.59 -4.24
C SER A 140 -8.59 -3.99 -2.89
N TRP A 141 -7.30 -3.77 -2.67
CA TRP A 141 -6.79 -3.13 -1.45
C TRP A 141 -7.25 -1.67 -1.40
N LEU A 142 -7.14 -0.91 -2.49
CA LEU A 142 -7.69 0.45 -2.65
C LEU A 142 -9.22 0.50 -2.49
N TYR A 143 -9.95 -0.45 -3.05
CA TYR A 143 -11.41 -0.53 -2.91
C TYR A 143 -11.84 -0.92 -1.49
N SER A 144 -11.02 -1.71 -0.78
CA SER A 144 -11.24 -2.05 0.62
C SER A 144 -10.81 -0.96 1.61
N SER A 145 -9.96 -0.03 1.19
CA SER A 145 -9.47 1.10 2.00
C SER A 145 -10.17 2.42 1.70
N ALA A 146 -11.10 2.45 0.75
CA ALA A 146 -12.12 3.48 0.71
C ALA A 146 -13.01 3.34 1.96
N PRO A 147 -13.19 4.39 2.78
CA PRO A 147 -14.09 4.32 3.93
C PRO A 147 -15.50 4.03 3.42
N LYS A 148 -15.97 2.80 3.64
CA LYS A 148 -17.35 2.44 3.39
C LYS A 148 -18.20 3.09 4.48
N VAL A 149 -18.72 4.27 4.20
CA VAL A 149 -19.84 4.83 4.97
C VAL A 149 -21.03 3.91 4.71
N LEU A 150 -21.24 2.94 5.59
CA LEU A 150 -22.39 2.05 5.53
C LEU A 150 -23.61 2.84 5.99
N LYS A 151 -24.48 3.21 5.03
CA LYS A 151 -25.86 3.62 5.31
C LYS A 151 -26.64 2.44 5.88
N SER A 152 -26.38 2.09 7.14
CA SER A 152 -27.25 1.21 7.90
C SER A 152 -28.45 2.04 8.37
N GLU A 153 -29.67 1.54 8.15
CA GLU A 153 -30.90 2.16 8.65
C GLU A 153 -30.90 2.33 10.18
N GLN A 154 -29.99 1.66 10.88
CA GLN A 154 -29.79 1.66 12.33
C GLN A 154 -29.00 2.87 12.85
N TYR A 155 -28.39 3.65 11.95
CA TYR A 155 -27.51 4.79 12.26
C TYR A 155 -27.90 6.08 11.55
N GLN A 156 -29.17 6.27 11.22
CA GLN A 156 -29.58 7.57 10.67
C GLN A 156 -29.62 8.62 11.78
N LEU A 157 -28.85 9.69 11.60
CA LEU A 157 -28.91 10.90 12.40
C LEU A 157 -30.32 11.49 12.31
N ALA A 158 -31.02 11.58 13.44
CA ALA A 158 -32.21 12.39 13.54
C ALA A 158 -31.77 13.82 13.84
N VAL A 159 -32.02 14.74 12.90
CA VAL A 159 -31.89 16.18 13.11
C VAL A 159 -33.30 16.71 13.35
N HIS A 160 -33.63 16.99 14.61
CA HIS A 160 -34.88 17.66 14.94
C HIS A 160 -34.57 19.14 15.12
N ALA A 161 -35.03 19.96 14.17
CA ALA A 161 -34.97 21.41 14.26
C ALA A 161 -36.27 21.93 14.89
N GLY A 162 -36.15 22.54 16.07
CA GLY A 162 -37.19 23.24 16.83
C GLY A 162 -36.55 24.35 17.67
N ASP A 163 -36.87 24.45 18.97
CA ASP A 163 -36.14 25.33 19.91
C ASP A 163 -34.68 24.88 20.17
N SER A 164 -34.31 23.71 19.66
CA SER A 164 -32.98 23.12 19.65
C SER A 164 -32.75 22.36 18.35
N ILE A 165 -31.48 22.12 18.02
CA ILE A 165 -31.06 21.14 17.04
C ILE A 165 -30.57 19.92 17.81
N THR A 166 -31.38 18.87 17.79
CA THR A 166 -31.02 17.60 18.45
C THR A 166 -30.39 16.66 17.44
N LEU A 167 -29.21 16.12 17.78
CA LEU A 167 -28.47 15.10 17.05
C LEU A 167 -28.47 13.82 17.89
N ALA A 168 -29.30 12.85 17.49
CA ALA A 168 -29.46 11.59 18.21
C ALA A 168 -29.64 10.41 17.24
N ASN A 169 -29.49 9.20 17.77
CA ASN A 169 -29.92 7.99 17.05
C ASN A 169 -31.44 8.04 16.87
N LYS A 170 -31.96 7.60 15.71
CA LYS A 170 -33.41 7.48 15.44
C LYS A 170 -34.17 6.66 16.49
N LYS A 171 -33.50 5.73 17.18
CA LYS A 171 -34.03 5.09 18.39
C LYS A 171 -33.65 5.92 19.60
N SER A 172 -34.65 6.49 20.27
CA SER A 172 -34.49 7.43 21.40
C SER A 172 -33.72 6.86 22.59
N ASP A 173 -33.63 5.53 22.70
CA ASP A 173 -32.92 4.78 23.74
C ASP A 173 -31.49 4.37 23.35
N LEU A 174 -30.95 4.82 22.21
CA LEU A 174 -29.59 4.52 21.78
C LEU A 174 -28.66 5.74 21.85
N ALA A 175 -27.43 5.49 22.27
CA ALA A 175 -26.31 6.41 22.15
C ALA A 175 -25.40 6.03 20.96
N PHE A 176 -24.60 6.97 20.49
CA PHE A 176 -23.48 6.69 19.60
C PHE A 176 -22.38 6.00 20.40
N CYS A 177 -22.12 4.74 20.08
CA CYS A 177 -21.02 3.95 20.65
C CYS A 177 -19.79 4.12 19.76
N LEU A 178 -18.74 4.71 20.31
CA LEU A 178 -17.52 5.05 19.58
C LEU A 178 -16.35 4.27 20.19
N ASP A 179 -15.55 3.62 19.35
CA ASP A 179 -14.49 2.72 19.79
C ASP A 179 -13.13 3.40 20.10
N GLY A 180 -12.98 4.66 19.67
CA GLY A 180 -11.75 5.44 19.81
C GLY A 180 -10.71 5.22 18.70
N PHE A 181 -11.06 4.52 17.62
CA PHE A 181 -10.14 4.18 16.52
C PHE A 181 -10.57 4.76 15.18
N ASP A 182 -11.81 4.55 14.74
CA ASP A 182 -12.29 5.05 13.44
C ASP A 182 -13.76 5.48 13.41
N ASP A 183 -14.45 5.40 14.55
CA ASP A 183 -15.85 5.77 14.70
C ASP A 183 -16.04 7.27 15.01
N TYR A 184 -16.95 7.91 14.29
CA TYR A 184 -17.46 9.27 14.52
C TYR A 184 -18.81 9.42 13.80
N VAL A 185 -19.49 10.55 14.00
CA VAL A 185 -20.70 10.92 13.26
C VAL A 185 -20.51 12.30 12.64
N GLU A 186 -20.91 12.49 11.38
CA GLU A 186 -20.83 13.79 10.70
C GLU A 186 -22.21 14.37 10.36
N ALA A 187 -22.34 15.70 10.47
CA ALA A 187 -23.53 16.45 10.08
C ALA A 187 -23.16 17.70 9.28
N PHE A 188 -23.70 17.79 8.05
CA PHE A 188 -23.63 18.99 7.21
C PHE A 188 -24.97 19.73 7.29
N ASN A 189 -25.03 20.78 8.09
CA ASN A 189 -26.19 21.66 8.18
C ASN A 189 -25.74 23.07 8.58
N SER A 190 -26.11 24.08 7.80
CA SER A 190 -25.81 25.49 8.07
C SER A 190 -26.49 26.02 9.34
N GLU A 191 -27.56 25.37 9.80
CA GLU A 191 -28.16 25.68 11.11
C GLU A 191 -27.23 25.33 12.28
N LEU A 192 -26.12 24.61 12.07
CA LEU A 192 -25.12 24.32 13.10
C LEU A 192 -24.06 25.43 13.23
N ASP A 193 -24.11 26.44 12.36
CA ASP A 193 -23.26 27.61 12.42
C ASP A 193 -23.79 28.63 13.43
N ILE A 194 -22.93 29.06 14.36
CA ILE A 194 -23.30 30.00 15.43
C ILE A 194 -23.21 31.46 14.99
N GLY A 195 -22.33 31.78 14.03
CA GLY A 195 -22.00 33.16 13.68
C GLY A 195 -21.43 33.92 14.88
N THR A 196 -21.96 35.11 15.12
CA THR A 196 -21.59 35.97 16.27
C THR A 196 -22.52 35.76 17.48
N GLY A 197 -23.45 34.80 17.42
CA GLY A 197 -24.48 34.61 18.42
C GLY A 197 -24.02 33.89 19.69
N ASP A 198 -24.92 33.89 20.68
CA ASP A 198 -24.86 33.06 21.88
C ASP A 198 -25.40 31.66 21.60
N PHE A 199 -24.94 30.68 22.36
CA PHE A 199 -25.39 29.30 22.18
C PHE A 199 -25.21 28.44 23.41
N SER A 200 -25.81 27.25 23.39
CA SER A 200 -25.60 26.22 24.41
C SER A 200 -25.53 24.84 23.79
N LEU A 201 -24.71 23.98 24.37
CA LEU A 201 -24.59 22.56 24.01
C LEU A 201 -24.85 21.71 25.25
N MET A 202 -25.58 20.62 25.09
CA MET A 202 -25.73 19.59 26.12
C MET A 202 -25.73 18.19 25.51
N THR A 203 -25.27 17.21 26.27
CA THR A 203 -25.27 15.79 25.88
C THR A 203 -25.09 14.89 27.09
N TRP A 204 -25.44 13.61 26.94
CA TRP A 204 -24.98 12.55 27.82
C TRP A 204 -23.67 11.96 27.30
N VAL A 205 -22.70 11.73 28.19
CA VAL A 205 -21.43 11.07 27.88
C VAL A 205 -21.12 9.95 28.87
N LYS A 206 -20.45 8.90 28.41
CA LYS A 206 -19.87 7.84 29.25
C LYS A 206 -18.53 7.44 28.68
N THR A 207 -17.44 7.67 29.42
CA THR A 207 -16.09 7.33 28.99
C THR A 207 -15.17 7.08 30.18
N SER A 208 -14.05 6.41 29.95
CA SER A 208 -12.93 6.27 30.88
C SER A 208 -11.61 6.74 30.26
N SER A 209 -11.68 7.50 29.15
CA SER A 209 -10.51 7.90 28.38
C SER A 209 -9.85 9.14 28.99
N MET A 210 -8.52 9.16 28.93
CA MET A 210 -7.65 10.24 29.39
C MET A 210 -6.94 10.85 28.18
N GLY A 211 -6.45 12.08 28.27
CA GLY A 211 -6.01 12.88 27.12
C GLY A 211 -7.17 13.57 26.40
N GLN A 212 -6.89 14.09 25.21
CA GLN A 212 -7.85 14.89 24.44
C GLN A 212 -8.79 14.03 23.58
N HIS A 213 -10.09 14.11 23.85
CA HIS A 213 -11.14 13.37 23.12
C HIS A 213 -12.34 14.26 22.80
N ILE A 214 -12.78 14.26 21.55
CA ILE A 214 -13.82 15.16 21.06
C ILE A 214 -15.21 14.65 21.39
N ILE A 215 -16.05 15.48 22.01
CA ILE A 215 -17.48 15.23 22.12
C ILE A 215 -18.15 15.75 20.85
N VAL A 216 -17.98 17.03 20.56
CA VAL A 216 -18.48 17.74 19.36
C VAL A 216 -17.42 18.72 18.89
N ASP A 217 -17.16 18.76 17.58
CA ASP A 217 -16.28 19.73 16.94
C ASP A 217 -16.96 20.29 15.69
N LYS A 218 -16.88 21.60 15.49
CA LYS A 218 -17.22 22.28 14.24
C LYS A 218 -16.20 23.40 14.00
N ARG A 219 -14.93 23.06 14.05
CA ARG A 219 -13.83 23.98 13.73
C ARG A 219 -13.27 23.71 12.35
N TYR A 220 -12.96 24.81 11.68
CA TYR A 220 -11.91 24.87 10.68
C TYR A 220 -10.57 25.12 11.38
N GLU A 221 -9.56 24.36 10.94
CA GLU A 221 -8.16 24.51 11.27
C GLU A 221 -7.33 23.82 10.18
N ASP A 222 -6.18 24.39 9.84
CA ASP A 222 -5.21 23.82 8.89
C ASP A 222 -3.77 23.83 9.43
N GLN A 223 -3.59 24.23 10.70
CA GLN A 223 -2.30 24.40 11.38
C GLN A 223 -1.36 25.45 10.74
N VAL A 224 -1.91 26.37 9.95
CA VAL A 224 -1.14 27.41 9.25
C VAL A 224 -1.85 28.76 9.34
N SER A 225 -3.15 28.78 9.08
CA SER A 225 -4.04 29.94 9.09
C SER A 225 -5.00 29.89 10.28
N ASP A 226 -5.89 30.88 10.34
CA ASP A 226 -6.76 31.12 11.47
C ASP A 226 -7.67 29.93 11.78
N VAL A 227 -7.85 29.65 13.08
CA VAL A 227 -8.81 28.65 13.56
C VAL A 227 -10.16 29.34 13.70
N GLN A 228 -11.23 28.71 13.23
CA GLN A 228 -12.57 29.27 13.31
C GLN A 228 -13.60 28.20 13.67
N GLY A 229 -14.44 28.46 14.66
CA GLY A 229 -15.47 27.54 15.13
C GLY A 229 -15.46 27.30 16.63
N TYR A 230 -15.99 26.13 17.01
CA TYR A 230 -16.06 25.71 18.40
C TYR A 230 -15.83 24.21 18.53
N ALA A 231 -15.26 23.80 19.66
CA ALA A 231 -15.18 22.39 20.04
C ALA A 231 -15.48 22.21 21.52
N PHE A 232 -16.31 21.23 21.83
CA PHE A 232 -16.59 20.75 23.17
C PHE A 232 -15.98 19.35 23.30
N TYR A 233 -15.06 19.19 24.24
CA TYR A 233 -14.21 18.02 24.32
C TYR A 233 -13.85 17.68 25.77
N ILE A 234 -13.14 16.58 25.93
CA ILE A 234 -12.55 16.13 27.18
C ILE A 234 -11.04 16.29 27.05
N ASP A 235 -10.38 16.81 28.08
CA ASP A 235 -8.93 16.85 28.22
C ASP A 235 -8.54 16.30 29.59
N ASP A 236 -7.76 15.21 29.60
CA ASP A 236 -7.36 14.49 30.82
C ASP A 236 -8.52 14.18 31.79
N GLY A 237 -9.68 13.86 31.20
CA GLY A 237 -10.89 13.49 31.90
C GLY A 237 -11.78 14.65 32.35
N PHE A 238 -11.37 15.89 32.10
CA PHE A 238 -12.15 17.09 32.39
C PHE A 238 -12.80 17.67 31.14
N LEU A 239 -14.01 18.23 31.28
CA LEU A 239 -14.64 18.95 30.17
C LEU A 239 -13.88 20.22 29.82
N ALA A 240 -13.75 20.49 28.54
CA ALA A 240 -13.12 21.69 28.01
C ALA A 240 -13.87 22.21 26.77
N LEU A 241 -13.74 23.51 26.52
CA LEU A 241 -14.31 24.20 25.36
C LEU A 241 -13.19 24.98 24.66
N GLN A 242 -13.21 25.00 23.33
CA GLN A 242 -12.47 25.99 22.56
C GLN A 242 -13.46 26.84 21.78
N LEU A 243 -13.25 28.16 21.80
CA LEU A 243 -13.88 29.10 20.86
C LEU A 243 -12.80 29.70 19.97
N ALA A 244 -13.09 29.84 18.69
CA ALA A 244 -12.17 30.42 17.72
C ALA A 244 -12.93 31.28 16.71
N ASP A 245 -12.57 32.55 16.59
CA ASP A 245 -13.30 33.52 15.77
C ASP A 245 -12.61 33.90 14.46
N GLY A 246 -11.54 33.18 14.11
CA GLY A 246 -10.87 33.32 12.82
C GLY A 246 -10.01 34.59 12.69
N ASP A 247 -9.68 35.26 13.79
CA ASP A 247 -8.84 36.46 13.79
C ASP A 247 -7.55 36.21 14.56
N GLY A 248 -6.48 35.89 13.83
CA GLY A 248 -5.12 35.76 14.37
C GLY A 248 -4.54 34.34 14.41
N SER A 249 -3.41 34.17 15.09
CA SER A 249 -2.58 32.95 15.03
C SER A 249 -3.35 31.66 15.36
N TRP A 250 -3.04 30.59 14.63
CA TRP A 250 -3.59 29.25 14.87
C TRP A 250 -3.15 28.65 16.22
N TYR A 251 -2.09 29.18 16.81
CA TYR A 251 -1.54 28.71 18.07
C TYR A 251 -2.23 29.41 19.25
N CYS A 252 -3.23 28.77 19.85
CA CYS A 252 -4.12 29.39 20.87
C CYS A 252 -3.45 29.85 22.19
N GLN A 253 -2.14 29.68 22.33
CA GLN A 253 -1.37 30.19 23.47
C GLN A 253 -0.71 31.54 23.17
N GLU A 254 -0.75 32.01 21.91
CA GLU A 254 -0.21 33.30 21.52
C GLU A 254 -1.17 34.46 21.87
N PRO A 255 -0.64 35.66 22.18
CA PRO A 255 -1.45 36.82 22.54
C PRO A 255 -2.43 37.26 21.44
N ASP A 256 -2.07 37.07 20.19
CA ASP A 256 -2.83 37.39 18.98
C ASP A 256 -3.46 36.13 18.36
N SER A 257 -3.71 35.10 19.16
CA SER A 257 -4.34 33.87 18.67
C SER A 257 -5.77 34.09 18.18
N SER A 258 -6.24 33.27 17.24
CA SER A 258 -7.64 33.20 16.79
C SER A 258 -8.52 32.34 17.68
N CYS A 259 -7.96 31.67 18.68
CA CYS A 259 -8.65 30.70 19.52
C CYS A 259 -8.32 30.84 21.02
N THR A 260 -9.24 30.40 21.88
CA THR A 260 -9.06 30.37 23.34
C THR A 260 -9.57 29.05 23.91
N PHE A 261 -8.78 28.44 24.79
CA PHE A 261 -9.15 27.25 25.54
C PHE A 261 -9.79 27.61 26.89
N TYR A 262 -10.81 26.85 27.28
CA TYR A 262 -11.53 27.00 28.53
C TYR A 262 -11.66 25.63 29.21
N ASP A 263 -10.77 25.39 30.19
CA ASP A 263 -10.66 24.09 30.85
C ASP A 263 -11.46 24.10 32.16
N SER A 264 -12.54 23.31 32.21
CA SER A 264 -13.39 23.23 33.39
C SER A 264 -12.81 22.31 34.48
N LYS A 265 -13.44 22.30 35.66
CA LYS A 265 -13.16 21.34 36.74
C LYS A 265 -14.12 20.14 36.74
N ALA A 266 -14.88 19.94 35.67
CA ALA A 266 -15.89 18.88 35.58
C ALA A 266 -15.24 17.58 35.10
N PHE A 267 -14.90 16.69 36.04
CA PHE A 267 -14.38 15.36 35.72
C PHE A 267 -15.52 14.41 35.29
N VAL A 268 -15.32 13.68 34.19
CA VAL A 268 -16.33 12.79 33.57
C VAL A 268 -15.79 11.42 33.13
N SER A 269 -14.48 11.19 33.26
CA SER A 269 -13.82 9.95 32.80
C SER A 269 -13.76 8.86 33.88
N ASP A 270 -14.84 8.64 34.62
CA ASP A 270 -14.97 7.58 35.64
C ASP A 270 -15.69 6.31 35.13
N GLY A 271 -16.00 6.27 33.84
CA GLY A 271 -16.75 5.18 33.22
C GLY A 271 -18.25 5.20 33.50
N GLN A 272 -18.79 6.25 34.14
CA GLN A 272 -20.23 6.43 34.40
C GLN A 272 -20.87 7.39 33.39
N TRP A 273 -22.20 7.37 33.35
CA TRP A 273 -22.96 8.32 32.56
C TRP A 273 -23.03 9.68 33.26
N HIS A 274 -22.66 10.73 32.54
CA HIS A 274 -22.78 12.11 32.97
C HIS A 274 -23.60 12.92 31.98
N HIS A 275 -24.49 13.76 32.50
CA HIS A 275 -25.09 14.83 31.71
C HIS A 275 -24.16 16.03 31.76
N VAL A 276 -23.69 16.45 30.60
CA VAL A 276 -22.72 17.54 30.46
C VAL A 276 -23.33 18.64 29.62
N ALA A 277 -23.13 19.89 30.03
CA ALA A 277 -23.59 21.03 29.26
C ALA A 277 -22.66 22.22 29.38
N VAL A 278 -22.70 23.09 28.37
CA VAL A 278 -22.05 24.39 28.37
C VAL A 278 -23.02 25.43 27.80
N SER A 279 -23.23 26.53 28.53
CA SER A 279 -23.94 27.71 28.02
C SER A 279 -22.93 28.82 27.76
N ILE A 280 -23.03 29.50 26.63
CA ILE A 280 -22.09 30.54 26.20
C ILE A 280 -22.88 31.82 25.93
N ASP A 281 -22.77 32.77 26.86
CA ASP A 281 -23.22 34.16 26.74
C ASP A 281 -21.99 35.04 26.44
N ARG A 282 -21.76 35.37 25.17
CA ARG A 282 -20.49 35.98 24.71
C ARG A 282 -20.31 37.41 25.19
N ASP A 283 -21.38 38.05 25.65
CA ASP A 283 -21.38 39.44 26.13
C ASP A 283 -21.05 39.57 27.62
N ARG A 284 -20.82 38.47 28.35
CA ARG A 284 -20.58 38.48 29.81
C ARG A 284 -19.26 37.85 30.20
N THR A 285 -18.57 38.45 31.16
CA THR A 285 -17.28 37.96 31.70
C THR A 285 -17.34 36.64 32.49
N LYS A 286 -18.55 36.14 32.76
CA LYS A 286 -18.81 34.79 33.30
C LYS A 286 -19.82 34.06 32.41
N GLY A 287 -19.65 34.27 31.11
CA GLY A 287 -20.61 33.93 30.07
C GLY A 287 -20.54 32.47 29.63
N ILE A 288 -19.33 31.90 29.62
CA ILE A 288 -19.16 30.45 29.48
C ILE A 288 -19.42 29.83 30.84
N ARG A 289 -20.38 28.91 30.91
CA ARG A 289 -20.71 28.16 32.13
C ARG A 289 -20.79 26.68 31.82
N PHE A 290 -19.95 25.89 32.46
CA PHE A 290 -19.99 24.43 32.37
C PHE A 290 -20.90 23.86 33.46
N TYR A 291 -21.63 22.81 33.11
CA TYR A 291 -22.54 22.11 34.00
C TYR A 291 -22.25 20.61 33.97
N LEU A 292 -22.25 20.00 35.15
CA LEU A 292 -22.13 18.55 35.33
C LEU A 292 -23.35 18.07 36.12
N ASN A 293 -24.09 17.11 35.56
CA ASN A 293 -25.28 16.53 36.19
C ASN A 293 -26.28 17.59 36.68
N GLY A 294 -26.53 18.60 35.82
CA GLY A 294 -27.45 19.70 36.09
C GLY A 294 -26.91 20.82 36.99
N GLN A 295 -25.73 20.66 37.59
CA GLN A 295 -25.16 21.66 38.51
C GLN A 295 -24.07 22.49 37.83
N LEU A 296 -24.02 23.79 38.13
CA LEU A 296 -22.95 24.67 37.67
C LEU A 296 -21.61 24.20 38.25
N ASN A 297 -20.62 24.00 37.39
CA ASN A 297 -19.29 23.54 37.78
C ASN A 297 -18.24 24.66 37.72
N SER A 298 -18.15 25.35 36.58
CA SER A 298 -17.10 26.36 36.31
C SER A 298 -17.65 27.46 35.39
N ALA A 299 -17.04 28.66 35.44
CA ALA A 299 -17.39 29.76 34.55
C ALA A 299 -16.17 30.55 34.09
N PHE A 300 -16.21 31.05 32.85
CA PHE A 300 -15.10 31.76 32.19
C PHE A 300 -15.58 32.97 31.39
N ASP A 301 -14.61 33.77 30.94
CA ASP A 301 -14.83 35.00 30.17
C ASP A 301 -14.68 34.76 28.65
N PRO A 302 -15.79 34.72 27.89
CA PRO A 302 -15.78 34.68 26.42
C PRO A 302 -15.59 36.03 25.73
N THR A 303 -15.52 37.15 26.46
CA THR A 303 -15.63 38.49 25.84
C THR A 303 -14.48 38.83 24.89
N GLY A 304 -13.36 38.11 24.96
CA GLY A 304 -12.25 38.21 24.00
C GLY A 304 -12.48 37.50 22.66
N ARG A 305 -13.59 36.77 22.49
CA ARG A 305 -13.94 36.07 21.25
C ARG A 305 -15.32 36.52 20.78
N GLN A 306 -15.36 37.57 19.96
CA GLN A 306 -16.62 38.20 19.50
C GLN A 306 -16.86 38.02 18.00
N GLY A 307 -15.85 37.63 17.22
CA GLY A 307 -16.01 37.41 15.78
C GLY A 307 -16.88 36.20 15.43
N SER A 308 -17.10 35.95 14.14
CA SER A 308 -17.93 34.83 13.70
C SER A 308 -17.26 33.49 14.01
N LEU A 309 -18.02 32.52 14.53
CA LEU A 309 -17.60 31.13 14.66
C LEU A 309 -18.03 30.26 13.46
N SER A 310 -18.76 30.82 12.49
CA SER A 310 -19.25 30.06 11.34
C SER A 310 -18.12 29.62 10.41
N ASN A 311 -18.22 28.41 9.85
CA ASN A 311 -17.27 27.88 8.89
C ASN A 311 -17.90 26.71 8.09
N GLU A 312 -17.27 26.37 6.96
CA GLU A 312 -17.77 25.36 6.03
C GLU A 312 -17.52 23.90 6.47
N MET A 313 -16.89 23.67 7.63
CA MET A 313 -16.65 22.31 8.10
C MET A 313 -17.93 21.66 8.62
N PRO A 314 -18.08 20.34 8.43
CA PRO A 314 -19.15 19.61 9.09
C PRO A 314 -19.00 19.68 10.61
N LEU A 315 -20.12 19.60 11.32
CA LEU A 315 -20.08 19.24 12.73
C LEU A 315 -19.75 17.75 12.82
N ARG A 316 -18.74 17.39 13.60
CA ARG A 316 -18.38 16.00 13.88
C ARG A 316 -18.56 15.68 15.37
N ILE A 317 -19.28 14.60 15.64
CA ILE A 317 -19.41 14.02 16.97
C ILE A 317 -18.34 12.94 17.08
N GLY A 318 -17.53 12.99 18.14
CA GLY A 318 -16.56 11.94 18.40
C GLY A 318 -15.20 12.07 17.73
N SER A 319 -14.93 13.11 16.93
CA SER A 319 -13.60 13.39 16.34
C SER A 319 -13.53 14.83 15.82
N ARG A 320 -12.32 15.41 15.69
CA ARG A 320 -12.15 16.80 15.23
C ARG A 320 -12.58 16.95 13.78
N SER A 321 -13.15 18.09 13.37
CA SER A 321 -13.74 18.27 12.03
C SER A 321 -12.71 18.37 10.89
N SER A 322 -11.61 19.10 11.07
CA SER A 322 -10.54 19.20 10.06
C SER A 322 -9.66 17.96 9.93
N PHE A 323 -9.35 17.33 11.06
CA PHE A 323 -8.43 16.19 11.13
C PHE A 323 -9.09 15.08 11.91
N LYS A 324 -9.30 13.89 11.32
CA LYS A 324 -9.94 12.73 11.97
C LYS A 324 -9.08 12.14 13.10
N THR A 325 -8.92 12.92 14.16
CA THR A 325 -8.10 12.70 15.36
C THR A 325 -8.92 13.06 16.60
N GLY A 326 -8.36 12.89 17.80
CA GLY A 326 -9.09 13.11 19.06
C GLY A 326 -10.31 12.20 19.19
N LEU A 327 -10.23 10.98 18.65
CA LEU A 327 -11.35 10.04 18.56
C LEU A 327 -11.90 9.70 19.93
N PHE A 328 -13.20 9.80 20.09
CA PHE A 328 -13.86 9.50 21.34
C PHE A 328 -14.02 8.00 21.52
N LYS A 329 -13.70 7.51 22.73
CA LYS A 329 -13.95 6.14 23.13
C LYS A 329 -14.97 6.12 24.25
N GLY A 330 -16.14 5.55 23.98
CA GLY A 330 -17.25 5.53 24.94
C GLY A 330 -18.59 5.71 24.25
N ALA A 331 -19.53 6.34 24.97
CA ALA A 331 -20.86 6.61 24.45
C ALA A 331 -21.20 8.11 24.53
N ILE A 332 -21.79 8.64 23.47
CA ILE A 332 -22.34 10.01 23.40
C ILE A 332 -23.81 9.91 22.98
N GLY A 333 -24.73 10.55 23.69
CA GLY A 333 -26.15 10.49 23.38
C GLY A 333 -26.88 11.81 23.61
N GLU A 334 -27.84 12.11 22.73
CA GLU A 334 -28.67 13.33 22.78
C GLU A 334 -27.85 14.60 22.83
N ILE A 335 -27.09 14.84 21.77
CA ILE A 335 -26.49 16.16 21.60
C ILE A 335 -27.62 17.13 21.26
N ALA A 336 -27.75 18.19 22.04
CA ALA A 336 -28.68 19.29 21.75
C ALA A 336 -27.90 20.60 21.68
N LEU A 337 -27.98 21.26 20.53
CA LEU A 337 -27.48 22.61 20.29
C LEU A 337 -28.64 23.60 20.33
N HIS A 338 -28.45 24.72 21.03
CA HIS A 338 -29.40 25.82 21.07
C HIS A 338 -28.70 27.11 20.64
N HIS A 339 -29.34 27.90 19.76
CA HIS A 339 -28.90 29.25 19.39
C HIS A 339 -29.28 30.31 20.43
N ARG A 340 -29.16 29.93 21.70
CA ARG A 340 -29.39 30.81 22.86
C ARG A 340 -28.70 30.26 24.09
N VAL A 341 -28.56 31.12 25.09
CA VAL A 341 -28.11 30.74 26.42
C VAL A 341 -29.22 29.98 27.14
N LEU A 342 -28.98 28.72 27.51
CA LEU A 342 -29.84 27.98 28.42
C LEU A 342 -29.62 28.45 29.86
N THR A 343 -30.72 28.60 30.61
CA THR A 343 -30.69 28.93 32.02
C THR A 343 -30.27 27.72 32.88
N PRO A 344 -29.72 27.95 34.09
CA PRO A 344 -29.44 26.85 35.02
C PRO A 344 -30.66 25.97 35.34
N SER A 345 -31.88 26.55 35.33
CA SER A 345 -33.12 25.80 35.53
C SER A 345 -33.45 24.87 34.36
N GLU A 346 -33.29 25.33 33.13
CA GLU A 346 -33.52 24.51 31.94
C GLU A 346 -32.55 23.34 31.90
N ILE A 347 -31.27 23.57 32.18
CA ILE A 347 -30.25 22.50 32.21
C ILE A 347 -30.56 21.47 33.32
N ARG A 348 -30.98 21.92 34.51
CA ARG A 348 -31.43 21.01 35.57
C ARG A 348 -32.65 20.20 35.17
N GLN A 349 -33.60 20.81 34.47
CA GLN A 349 -34.79 20.13 34.00
C GLN A 349 -34.45 19.05 32.98
N GLN A 350 -33.54 19.34 32.03
CA GLN A 350 -33.05 18.36 31.05
C GLN A 350 -32.35 17.18 31.73
N TYR A 351 -31.48 17.44 32.71
CA TYR A 351 -30.87 16.38 33.51
C TYR A 351 -31.91 15.53 34.25
N ALA A 352 -32.96 16.15 34.80
CA ALA A 352 -34.00 15.47 35.57
C ALA A 352 -34.89 14.54 34.71
N LEU A 353 -34.92 14.70 33.38
CA LEU A 353 -35.53 13.72 32.46
C LEU A 353 -34.81 12.37 32.52
N GLY A 354 -33.55 12.36 32.97
CA GLY A 354 -32.74 11.17 33.16
C GLY A 354 -32.13 10.64 31.88
N ASN A 355 -31.40 9.53 32.00
CA ASN A 355 -30.78 8.84 30.88
C ASN A 355 -31.25 7.39 30.81
N SER A 356 -32.00 7.05 29.77
CA SER A 356 -32.40 5.67 29.46
C SER A 356 -31.55 5.05 28.35
N ARG A 357 -30.51 5.75 27.87
CA ARG A 357 -29.76 5.33 26.69
C ARG A 357 -28.83 4.17 27.02
N ASN A 358 -28.87 3.18 26.15
CA ASN A 358 -27.94 2.08 26.15
C ASN A 358 -26.96 2.24 25.00
N CYS A 359 -25.70 1.93 25.29
CA CYS A 359 -24.70 1.71 24.27
C CYS A 359 -24.68 0.21 23.95
N SER A 360 -25.49 -0.21 22.96
CA SER A 360 -25.59 -1.60 22.52
C SER A 360 -25.41 -1.68 21.00
N GLY A 361 -24.23 -2.15 20.57
CA GLY A 361 -23.90 -2.34 19.15
C GLY A 361 -22.57 -3.05 18.97
N SER A 362 -22.63 -4.37 18.79
CA SER A 362 -21.53 -5.21 18.32
C SER A 362 -21.12 -4.80 16.90
N GLY A 363 -19.91 -4.25 16.77
CA GLY A 363 -19.05 -4.38 15.60
C GLY A 363 -19.66 -4.04 14.23
N SER A 364 -19.58 -2.77 13.85
CA SER A 364 -19.41 -2.42 12.45
C SER A 364 -18.40 -1.28 12.38
N LYS A 365 -17.20 -1.61 11.91
CA LYS A 365 -16.06 -0.69 11.76
C LYS A 365 -16.42 0.47 10.83
N GLY A 366 -16.03 1.68 11.22
CA GLY A 366 -16.07 2.88 10.39
C GLY A 366 -17.26 3.79 10.68
N GLY A 367 -16.94 5.07 10.89
CA GLY A 367 -17.89 6.15 11.21
C GLY A 367 -19.13 6.28 10.33
N ILE A 368 -20.14 6.94 10.91
CA ILE A 368 -21.50 7.16 10.41
C ILE A 368 -21.61 8.50 9.69
#